data_AF-A0A2K2TV62-F1
#
_entry.id   AF-A0A2K2TV62-F1
#
_cell.length_a   1.000
_cell.length_b   1.000
_cell.length_c   1.000
_cell.angle_alpha   90.00
_cell.angle_beta   90.00
_cell.angle_gamma   90.00
#
_symmetry.space_group_name_H-M   'P 1'
#
loop_
_entity.id
_entity.type
_entity.pdbx_description
1 polymer ?
#
loop_
_entity_poly.entity_id
_entity_poly.type
_entity_poly.pdbx_seq_one_letter_code
_entity_poly.pdbx_strand_id
1 'polypeptide(L)'
;MSYKMKGKEGMTTVELLAGLMIALILLGAGTAVFFAASGSFTKYAEQSENQMITDSVCRLISDKITFARYVSVGVEPEEECHVFQFSENGHVLLDGEELYNDSFYHDKKLVCSIPENENDAPADVFRVTIKMEDGKGKSLYSSDIVVKLVNVGISGGKIRYIMNGDMKKYVDSSDQAVYISYREEGP
;
A
#
# COMPACT_ATOMS: atom_id res chain seq x y z
N MET A 1 61.68 37.67 38.98
CA MET A 1 60.58 36.72 38.76
C MET A 1 59.89 37.11 37.47
N SER A 2 60.22 36.45 36.36
CA SER A 2 59.78 36.82 35.01
C SER A 2 58.40 36.22 34.74
N TYR A 3 57.37 37.07 34.69
CA TYR A 3 56.08 36.66 34.14
C TYR A 3 56.23 36.56 32.61
N LYS A 4 56.39 35.33 32.11
CA LYS A 4 56.22 35.01 30.69
C LYS A 4 54.79 35.43 30.29
N MET A 5 54.64 36.60 29.69
CA MET A 5 53.46 36.92 28.90
C MET A 5 53.47 35.98 27.68
N LYS A 6 52.64 34.94 27.71
CA LYS A 6 52.33 34.15 26.51
C LYS A 6 51.73 35.11 25.49
N GLY A 7 52.39 35.22 24.35
CA GLY A 7 52.03 36.14 23.27
C GLY A 7 50.57 36.00 22.88
N LYS A 8 49.87 37.13 22.83
CA LYS A 8 48.70 37.30 21.98
C LYS A 8 49.22 37.39 20.54
N GLU A 9 49.56 36.25 19.95
CA GLU A 9 49.87 36.20 18.52
C GLU A 9 48.54 36.31 17.77
N GLY A 10 48.36 37.40 17.04
CA GLY A 10 47.20 37.58 16.18
C GLY A 10 47.17 36.50 15.11
N MET A 11 46.00 35.91 14.89
CA MET A 11 45.77 34.86 13.90
C MET A 11 46.38 35.25 12.55
N THR A 12 47.30 34.43 12.06
CA THR A 12 47.98 34.70 10.79
C THR A 12 47.02 34.42 9.63
N THR A 13 47.16 35.15 8.52
CA THR A 13 46.30 34.99 7.33
C THR A 13 46.29 33.55 6.81
N VAL A 14 47.40 32.82 6.99
CA VAL A 14 47.54 31.41 6.62
C VAL A 14 46.64 30.52 7.47
N GLU A 15 46.56 30.74 8.78
CA GLU A 15 45.66 29.99 9.67
C GLU A 15 44.20 30.27 9.35
N LEU A 16 43.88 31.52 8.95
CA LEU A 16 42.54 31.91 8.52
C LEU A 16 42.14 31.21 7.22
N LEU A 17 43.03 31.16 6.23
CA LEU A 17 42.82 30.43 4.97
C LEU A 17 42.72 28.92 5.19
N ALA A 18 43.56 28.35 6.05
CA ALA A 18 43.50 26.94 6.41
C ALA A 18 42.17 26.59 7.09
N GLY A 19 41.71 27.40 8.05
CA GLY A 19 40.41 27.23 8.69
C GLY A 19 39.24 27.35 7.72
N LEU A 20 39.31 28.29 6.78
CA LEU A 20 38.28 28.49 5.76
C LEU A 20 38.22 27.33 4.76
N MET A 21 39.37 26.79 4.35
CA MET A 21 39.42 25.57 3.53
C MET A 21 38.81 24.37 4.24
N ILE A 22 39.12 24.16 5.52
CA ILE A 22 38.53 23.08 6.31
C ILE A 22 37.01 23.27 6.41
N ALA A 23 36.54 24.48 6.68
CA ALA A 23 35.11 24.78 6.75
C ALA A 23 34.39 24.50 5.42
N LEU A 24 34.98 24.86 4.28
CA LEU A 24 34.42 24.60 2.96
C LEU A 24 34.34 23.10 2.64
N ILE A 25 35.38 22.33 2.99
CA ILE A 25 35.39 20.88 2.83
C ILE A 25 34.27 20.25 3.69
N LEU A 26 34.13 20.70 4.94
CA LEU A 26 33.08 20.22 5.84
C LEU A 26 31.67 20.59 5.36
N LEU A 27 31.48 21.79 4.80
CA LEU A 27 30.21 22.20 4.20
C LEU A 27 29.89 21.37 2.95
N GLY A 28 30.88 21.10 2.09
CA GLY A 28 30.70 20.23 0.93
C GLY A 28 30.32 18.81 1.33
N ALA A 29 30.99 18.24 2.33
CA ALA A 29 30.64 16.92 2.86
C ALA A 29 29.25 16.93 3.51
N GLY A 30 28.92 17.95 4.30
CA GLY A 30 27.63 18.08 4.98
C GLY A 30 26.46 18.22 4.02
N THR A 31 26.61 19.00 2.95
CA THR A 31 25.57 19.15 1.91
C THR A 31 25.35 17.85 1.15
N ALA A 32 26.40 17.13 0.77
CA ALA A 32 26.28 15.83 0.11
C ALA A 32 25.52 14.82 0.98
N VAL A 33 25.85 14.74 2.27
CA VAL A 33 25.14 13.89 3.24
C VAL A 33 23.68 14.33 3.40
N PHE A 34 23.42 15.63 3.51
CA PHE A 34 22.05 16.16 3.64
C PHE A 34 21.16 15.79 2.44
N PHE A 35 21.66 15.96 1.21
CA PHE A 35 20.91 15.59 0.01
C PHE A 35 20.68 14.09 -0.09
N ALA A 36 21.69 13.28 0.25
CA ALA A 36 21.55 11.83 0.29
C ALA A 36 20.49 11.40 1.32
N ALA A 37 20.55 11.94 2.54
CA ALA A 37 19.59 11.62 3.60
C ALA A 37 18.18 12.07 3.24
N SER A 38 18.02 13.26 2.66
CA SER A 38 16.72 13.78 2.22
C SER A 38 16.11 12.90 1.12
N GLY A 39 16.90 12.52 0.12
CA GLY A 39 16.44 11.63 -0.95
C GLY A 39 16.05 10.24 -0.44
N SER A 40 16.80 9.70 0.52
CA SER A 40 16.43 8.46 1.21
C SER A 40 15.15 8.62 2.01
N PHE A 41 15.01 9.71 2.78
CA PHE A 41 13.82 9.98 3.59
C PHE A 41 12.55 10.04 2.73
N THR A 42 12.57 10.77 1.62
CA THR A 42 11.42 10.85 0.70
C THR A 42 11.02 9.47 0.18
N LYS A 43 11.99 8.64 -0.24
CA LYS A 43 11.71 7.27 -0.69
C LYS A 43 11.10 6.40 0.40
N TYR A 44 11.61 6.49 1.62
CA TYR A 44 11.05 5.76 2.76
C TYR A 44 9.65 6.24 3.12
N ALA A 45 9.39 7.54 3.06
CA ALA A 45 8.06 8.10 3.30
C ALA A 45 7.05 7.60 2.25
N GLU A 46 7.40 7.65 0.97
CA GLU A 46 6.55 7.13 -0.12
C GLU A 46 6.29 5.63 0.02
N GLN A 47 7.32 4.84 0.37
CA GLN A 47 7.16 3.41 0.57
C GLN A 47 6.27 3.09 1.79
N SER A 48 6.46 3.82 2.89
CA SER A 48 5.65 3.67 4.10
C SER A 48 4.19 4.02 3.85
N GLU A 49 3.94 5.07 3.07
CA GLU A 49 2.60 5.46 2.66
C GLU A 49 1.95 4.37 1.81
N ASN A 50 2.62 3.90 0.76
CA ASN A 50 2.13 2.82 -0.10
C ASN A 50 1.78 1.56 0.71
N GLN A 51 2.64 1.19 1.67
CA GLN A 51 2.40 0.06 2.56
C GLN A 51 1.17 0.28 3.44
N MET A 52 1.09 1.41 4.15
CA MET A 52 0.00 1.73 5.05
C MET A 52 -1.35 1.67 4.33
N ILE A 53 -1.40 2.14 3.08
CA ILE A 53 -2.58 2.15 2.25
C ILE A 53 -3.02 0.73 1.90
N THR A 54 -2.14 -0.04 1.27
CA THR A 54 -2.45 -1.40 0.83
C THR A 54 -2.87 -2.25 2.03
N ASP A 55 -2.16 -2.14 3.16
CA ASP A 55 -2.49 -2.86 4.38
C ASP A 55 -3.83 -2.40 4.98
N SER A 56 -4.19 -1.13 4.87
CA SER A 56 -5.48 -0.62 5.36
C SER A 56 -6.66 -1.15 4.55
N VAL A 57 -6.54 -1.20 3.22
CA VAL A 57 -7.57 -1.80 2.36
C VAL A 57 -7.69 -3.31 2.61
N CYS A 58 -6.55 -3.99 2.72
CA CYS A 58 -6.48 -5.40 3.10
C CYS A 58 -7.19 -5.68 4.43
N ARG A 59 -6.91 -4.89 5.48
CA ARG A 59 -7.57 -5.02 6.78
C ARG A 59 -9.06 -4.75 6.69
N LEU A 60 -9.46 -3.70 6.00
CA LEU A 60 -10.88 -3.35 5.84
C LEU A 60 -11.66 -4.48 5.15
N ILE A 61 -11.11 -5.03 4.07
CA ILE A 61 -11.70 -6.20 3.40
C ILE A 61 -11.77 -7.37 4.36
N SER A 62 -10.66 -7.71 5.02
CA SER A 62 -10.61 -8.81 5.99
C SER A 62 -11.66 -8.67 7.08
N ASP A 63 -11.76 -7.51 7.73
CA ASP A 63 -12.68 -7.27 8.83
C ASP A 63 -14.14 -7.41 8.39
N LYS A 64 -14.48 -6.89 7.21
CA LYS A 64 -15.84 -6.95 6.66
C LYS A 64 -16.24 -8.35 6.19
N ILE A 65 -15.34 -9.06 5.51
CA ILE A 65 -15.69 -10.36 4.94
C ILE A 65 -15.56 -11.51 5.94
N THR A 66 -14.77 -11.38 7.02
CA THR A 66 -14.53 -12.46 8.01
C THR A 66 -15.85 -13.04 8.54
N PHE A 67 -16.86 -12.19 8.74
CA PHE A 67 -18.17 -12.58 9.24
C PHE A 67 -19.26 -12.65 8.15
N ALA A 68 -18.90 -12.49 6.87
CA ALA A 68 -19.86 -12.65 5.79
C ALA A 68 -20.34 -14.11 5.70
N ARG A 69 -21.63 -14.30 5.42
CA ARG A 69 -22.21 -15.62 5.09
C ARG A 69 -22.13 -15.95 3.61
N TYR A 70 -22.11 -14.91 2.79
CA TYR A 70 -22.00 -15.01 1.35
C TYR A 70 -20.92 -14.04 0.89
N VAL A 71 -20.01 -14.56 0.09
CA VAL A 71 -18.98 -13.77 -0.60
C VAL A 71 -19.00 -14.21 -2.06
N SER A 72 -19.13 -13.23 -2.95
CA SER A 72 -19.13 -13.40 -4.39
C SER A 72 -18.09 -12.46 -5.00
N VAL A 73 -17.28 -12.98 -5.92
CA VAL A 73 -16.27 -12.18 -6.63
C VAL A 73 -16.58 -12.21 -8.11
N GLY A 74 -16.62 -11.05 -8.75
CA GLY A 74 -16.99 -10.94 -10.15
C GLY A 74 -16.65 -9.63 -10.84
N VAL A 75 -17.15 -9.51 -12.07
CA VAL A 75 -17.07 -8.31 -12.91
C VAL A 75 -18.36 -7.49 -12.89
N GLU A 76 -19.37 -7.97 -12.16
CA GLU A 76 -20.62 -7.28 -11.90
C GLU A 76 -20.94 -7.38 -10.40
N PRO A 77 -21.53 -6.34 -9.79
CA PRO A 77 -21.99 -6.40 -8.41
C PRO A 77 -23.23 -7.30 -8.28
N GLU A 78 -23.36 -8.03 -7.17
CA GLU A 78 -24.63 -8.67 -6.82
C GLU A 78 -25.59 -7.66 -6.18
N GLU A 79 -26.89 -7.76 -6.49
CA GLU A 79 -27.92 -6.93 -5.88
C GLU A 79 -28.11 -7.28 -4.39
N GLU A 80 -28.50 -6.28 -3.59
CA GLU A 80 -28.78 -6.43 -2.15
C GLU A 80 -27.58 -6.98 -1.33
N CYS A 81 -26.38 -6.53 -1.67
CA CYS A 81 -25.12 -6.87 -1.00
C CYS A 81 -24.28 -5.62 -0.77
N HIS A 82 -23.36 -5.69 0.19
CA HIS A 82 -22.28 -4.71 0.27
C HIS A 82 -21.22 -5.04 -0.78
N VAL A 83 -20.64 -4.02 -1.41
CA VAL A 83 -19.77 -4.18 -2.57
C VAL A 83 -18.50 -3.38 -2.40
N PHE A 84 -17.35 -4.08 -2.38
CA PHE A 84 -16.08 -3.45 -2.70
C PHE A 84 -15.90 -3.44 -4.21
N GLN A 85 -15.68 -2.26 -4.79
CA GLN A 85 -15.37 -2.09 -6.19
C GLN A 85 -13.92 -1.62 -6.32
N PHE A 86 -13.13 -2.39 -7.05
CA PHE A 86 -11.86 -1.94 -7.62
C PHE A 86 -12.14 -1.47 -9.03
N SER A 87 -12.15 -0.15 -9.23
CA SER A 87 -12.40 0.44 -10.55
C SER A 87 -11.22 0.21 -11.50
N GLU A 88 -11.46 0.34 -12.80
CA GLU A 88 -10.41 0.25 -13.84
C GLU A 88 -9.30 1.31 -13.64
N ASN A 89 -9.66 2.46 -13.05
CA ASN A 89 -8.71 3.52 -12.73
C ASN A 89 -7.94 3.25 -11.42
N GLY A 90 -8.21 2.14 -10.74
CA GLY A 90 -7.53 1.75 -9.49
C GLY A 90 -8.06 2.42 -8.22
N HIS A 91 -9.16 3.17 -8.32
CA HIS A 91 -9.86 3.67 -7.14
C HIS A 91 -10.66 2.54 -6.50
N VAL A 92 -10.75 2.59 -5.17
CA VAL A 92 -11.50 1.59 -4.39
C VAL A 92 -12.73 2.26 -3.81
N LEU A 93 -13.89 1.70 -4.12
CA LEU A 93 -15.17 2.15 -3.62
C LEU A 93 -15.76 1.08 -2.71
N LEU A 94 -16.51 1.52 -1.70
CA LEU A 94 -17.36 0.68 -0.88
C LEU A 94 -18.78 1.19 -1.02
N ASP A 95 -19.69 0.35 -1.51
CA ASP A 95 -21.11 0.68 -1.71
C ASP A 95 -21.34 1.94 -2.58
N GLY A 96 -20.43 2.18 -3.53
CA GLY A 96 -20.46 3.34 -4.43
C GLY A 96 -19.81 4.61 -3.87
N GLU A 97 -19.30 4.59 -2.63
CA GLU A 97 -18.53 5.69 -2.05
C GLU A 97 -17.03 5.43 -2.16
N GLU A 98 -16.26 6.42 -2.61
CA GLU A 98 -14.80 6.31 -2.68
C GLU A 98 -14.19 6.23 -1.28
N LEU A 99 -13.33 5.23 -1.04
CA LEU A 99 -12.63 5.07 0.24
C LEU A 99 -11.53 6.12 0.45
N TYR A 100 -10.95 6.61 -0.65
CA TYR A 100 -9.89 7.60 -0.66
C TYR A 100 -10.14 8.62 -1.77
N ASN A 101 -9.67 9.85 -1.59
CA ASN A 101 -9.81 10.92 -2.57
C ASN A 101 -8.81 10.81 -3.73
N ASP A 102 -9.08 11.45 -4.86
CA ASP A 102 -8.13 11.50 -6.01
C ASP A 102 -6.72 11.96 -5.63
N SER A 103 -6.63 12.91 -4.70
CA SER A 103 -5.36 13.44 -4.20
C SER A 103 -4.54 12.41 -3.44
N PHE A 104 -5.07 11.24 -3.13
CA PHE A 104 -4.31 10.15 -2.54
C PHE A 104 -3.61 9.30 -3.60
N TYR A 105 -4.30 9.07 -4.71
CA TYR A 105 -3.83 8.15 -5.74
C TYR A 105 -2.58 8.68 -6.45
N HIS A 106 -2.38 10.01 -6.63
CA HIS A 106 -1.13 10.60 -7.14
C HIS A 106 -0.47 9.80 -8.29
N ASP A 107 -1.20 9.55 -9.38
CA ASP A 107 -0.75 8.71 -10.52
C ASP A 107 -0.42 7.24 -10.17
N LYS A 108 -0.94 6.74 -9.06
CA LYS A 108 -0.87 5.33 -8.63
C LYS A 108 -2.26 4.71 -8.69
N LYS A 109 -2.31 3.39 -8.75
CA LYS A 109 -3.54 2.60 -8.79
C LYS A 109 -3.48 1.43 -7.83
N LEU A 110 -4.60 1.12 -7.18
CA LEU A 110 -4.77 -0.12 -6.43
C LEU A 110 -5.35 -1.21 -7.34
N VAL A 111 -4.62 -2.31 -7.44
CA VAL A 111 -5.00 -3.49 -8.21
C VAL A 111 -5.33 -4.63 -7.27
N CYS A 112 -6.50 -5.24 -7.44
CA CYS A 112 -6.94 -6.41 -6.71
C CYS A 112 -6.81 -7.65 -7.60
N SER A 113 -6.15 -8.67 -7.06
CA SER A 113 -6.00 -9.98 -7.68
C SER A 113 -6.54 -11.04 -6.73
N ILE A 114 -7.48 -11.86 -7.18
CA ILE A 114 -8.11 -12.92 -6.38
C ILE A 114 -7.91 -14.23 -7.15
N PRO A 115 -6.97 -15.09 -6.71
CA PRO A 115 -6.85 -16.42 -7.28
C PRO A 115 -8.03 -17.29 -6.86
N GLU A 116 -8.46 -18.19 -7.75
CA GLU A 116 -9.34 -19.30 -7.34
C GLU A 116 -8.61 -20.12 -6.28
N ASN A 117 -9.36 -20.54 -5.27
CA ASN A 117 -8.85 -21.49 -4.29
C ASN A 117 -8.41 -22.77 -5.01
N GLU A 118 -7.15 -23.18 -4.83
CA GLU A 118 -6.71 -24.50 -5.28
C GLU A 118 -7.66 -25.57 -4.75
N ASN A 119 -7.88 -26.65 -5.51
CA ASN A 119 -8.87 -27.71 -5.23
C ASN A 119 -8.78 -28.38 -3.84
N ASP A 120 -7.76 -28.05 -3.05
CA ASP A 120 -7.48 -28.58 -1.71
C ASP A 120 -7.62 -27.53 -0.58
N ALA A 121 -7.93 -26.27 -0.93
CA ALA A 121 -8.15 -25.23 0.07
C ALA A 121 -9.57 -25.35 0.66
N PRO A 122 -9.73 -25.18 1.99
CA PRO A 122 -11.04 -25.19 2.63
C PRO A 122 -11.98 -24.17 1.98
N ALA A 123 -13.24 -24.55 1.74
CA ALA A 123 -14.24 -23.69 1.09
C ALA A 123 -14.56 -22.39 1.85
N ASP A 124 -14.07 -22.26 3.08
CA ASP A 124 -14.18 -21.10 3.97
C ASP A 124 -12.93 -20.20 3.96
N VAL A 125 -11.92 -20.45 3.12
CA VAL A 125 -10.73 -19.58 3.01
C VAL A 125 -10.86 -18.67 1.80
N PHE A 126 -10.61 -17.38 1.96
CA PHE A 126 -10.63 -16.39 0.88
C PHE A 126 -9.28 -15.69 0.80
N ARG A 127 -8.61 -15.78 -0.36
CA ARG A 127 -7.31 -15.15 -0.59
C ARG A 127 -7.45 -13.95 -1.51
N VAL A 128 -6.92 -12.80 -1.10
CA VAL A 128 -6.85 -11.58 -1.93
C VAL A 128 -5.43 -11.05 -1.89
N THR A 129 -4.95 -10.64 -3.05
CA THR A 129 -3.71 -9.88 -3.21
C THR A 129 -4.08 -8.48 -3.64
N ILE A 130 -3.60 -7.47 -2.91
CA ILE A 130 -3.74 -6.06 -3.30
C ILE A 130 -2.36 -5.51 -3.61
N LYS A 131 -2.23 -4.87 -4.77
CA LYS A 131 -1.01 -4.23 -5.23
C LYS A 131 -1.22 -2.74 -5.43
N MET A 132 -0.25 -1.96 -5.01
CA MET A 132 -0.11 -0.57 -5.43
C MET A 132 0.79 -0.54 -6.65
N GLU A 133 0.33 0.01 -7.77
CA GLU A 133 1.12 0.20 -8.98
C GLU A 133 1.29 1.69 -9.29
N ASP A 134 2.41 2.06 -9.90
CA ASP A 134 2.55 3.39 -10.51
C ASP A 134 1.78 3.49 -11.84
N GLY A 135 1.67 4.70 -12.39
CA GLY A 135 1.04 4.96 -13.69
C GLY A 135 1.74 4.30 -14.89
N LYS A 136 2.84 3.58 -14.67
CA LYS A 136 3.54 2.77 -15.68
C LYS A 136 3.32 1.26 -15.47
N GLY A 137 2.48 0.86 -14.52
CA GLY A 137 2.18 -0.53 -14.19
C GLY A 137 3.29 -1.24 -13.38
N LYS A 138 4.22 -0.49 -12.78
CA LYS A 138 5.22 -1.08 -11.89
C LYS A 138 4.65 -1.20 -10.49
N SER A 139 4.65 -2.43 -9.95
CA SER A 139 4.30 -2.66 -8.55
C SER A 139 5.26 -1.94 -7.60
N LEU A 140 4.70 -1.04 -6.79
CA LEU A 140 5.38 -0.29 -5.73
C LEU A 140 5.32 -1.05 -4.41
N TYR A 141 4.20 -1.72 -4.13
CA TYR A 141 3.98 -2.54 -2.95
C TYR A 141 2.88 -3.58 -3.22
N SER A 142 2.91 -4.71 -2.50
CA SER A 142 1.92 -5.78 -2.60
C SER A 142 1.70 -6.37 -1.22
N SER A 143 0.43 -6.62 -0.87
CA SER A 143 0.04 -7.29 0.37
C SER A 143 -0.93 -8.42 0.05
N ASP A 144 -0.72 -9.56 0.69
CA ASP A 144 -1.54 -10.76 0.53
C ASP A 144 -2.32 -11.00 1.82
N ILE A 145 -3.64 -11.09 1.71
CA ILE A 145 -4.51 -11.50 2.81
C ILE A 145 -5.12 -12.86 2.55
N VAL A 146 -5.18 -13.66 3.62
CA VAL A 146 -5.90 -14.92 3.65
C VAL A 146 -6.90 -14.81 4.79
N VAL A 147 -8.18 -14.73 4.44
CA VAL A 147 -9.28 -14.49 5.36
C VAL A 147 -10.06 -15.78 5.52
N LYS A 148 -10.26 -16.22 6.76
CA LYS A 148 -11.12 -17.35 7.07
C LYS A 148 -12.53 -16.84 7.33
N LEU A 149 -13.46 -17.22 6.46
CA LEU A 149 -14.87 -16.88 6.51
C LEU A 149 -15.58 -17.74 7.57
N VAL A 150 -15.64 -17.22 8.80
CA VAL A 150 -16.13 -17.95 9.98
C VAL A 150 -17.55 -18.47 9.75
N ASN A 151 -18.42 -17.61 9.22
CA ASN A 151 -19.83 -17.94 9.04
C ASN A 151 -20.09 -18.87 7.85
N VAL A 152 -19.25 -18.83 6.81
CA VAL A 152 -19.30 -19.78 5.68
C VAL A 152 -18.94 -21.18 6.16
N GLY A 153 -17.89 -21.31 6.97
CA GLY A 153 -17.46 -22.59 7.54
C GLY A 153 -18.51 -23.22 8.47
N ILE A 154 -19.29 -22.41 9.18
CA ILE A 154 -20.36 -22.88 10.09
C ILE A 154 -21.65 -23.23 9.33
N SER A 155 -22.02 -22.44 8.32
CA SER A 155 -23.27 -22.61 7.57
C SER A 155 -23.20 -23.62 6.43
N GLY A 156 -21.99 -24.10 6.07
CA GLY A 156 -21.78 -24.91 4.87
C GLY A 156 -21.96 -24.12 3.58
N GLY A 157 -21.90 -22.79 3.65
CA GLY A 157 -21.90 -21.90 2.49
C GLY A 157 -20.68 -22.15 1.61
N LYS A 158 -20.73 -21.65 0.37
CA LYS A 158 -19.58 -21.65 -0.54
C LYS A 158 -19.33 -20.23 -1.03
N ILE A 159 -18.06 -19.86 -1.14
CA ILE A 159 -17.63 -18.68 -1.88
C ILE A 159 -17.96 -18.93 -3.35
N ARG A 160 -18.62 -17.97 -4.01
CA ARG A 160 -18.88 -18.04 -5.44
C ARG A 160 -17.93 -17.12 -6.19
N TYR A 161 -17.38 -17.61 -7.28
CA TYR A 161 -16.60 -16.81 -8.22
C TYR A 161 -17.49 -16.69 -9.48
N ILE A 162 -18.10 -15.53 -9.68
CA ILE A 162 -19.06 -15.28 -10.77
C ILE A 162 -18.43 -14.31 -11.76
N MET A 163 -18.01 -14.80 -12.92
CA MET A 163 -17.50 -13.96 -14.01
C MET A 163 -18.24 -14.27 -15.31
N ASN A 164 -18.98 -13.32 -15.89
CA ASN A 164 -19.56 -13.44 -17.25
C ASN A 164 -20.16 -14.83 -17.60
N GLY A 165 -20.86 -15.48 -16.66
CA GLY A 165 -21.45 -16.80 -16.87
C GLY A 165 -20.47 -17.99 -16.98
N ASP A 166 -19.15 -17.79 -16.91
CA ASP A 166 -18.10 -18.82 -16.99
C ASP A 166 -17.11 -18.72 -15.81
N MET A 167 -16.83 -19.85 -15.13
CA MET A 167 -15.88 -19.88 -14.02
C MET A 167 -14.44 -19.65 -14.51
N LYS A 168 -13.88 -18.45 -14.28
CA LYS A 168 -12.44 -18.18 -14.46
C LYS A 168 -11.69 -18.42 -13.15
N LYS A 169 -10.52 -19.06 -13.28
CA LYS A 169 -9.63 -19.45 -12.16
C LYS A 169 -8.90 -18.26 -11.48
N TYR A 170 -9.11 -17.04 -11.96
CA TYR A 170 -8.37 -15.86 -11.53
C TYR A 170 -9.14 -14.59 -11.87
N VAL A 171 -9.22 -13.67 -10.92
CA VAL A 171 -9.84 -12.35 -11.05
C VAL A 171 -8.76 -11.30 -10.87
N ASP A 172 -8.69 -10.32 -11.76
CA ASP A 172 -7.71 -9.23 -11.69
C ASP A 172 -8.33 -7.92 -12.13
N SER A 173 -8.00 -6.84 -11.41
CA SER A 173 -8.51 -5.50 -11.68
C SER A 173 -7.56 -4.60 -12.47
N SER A 174 -6.49 -5.15 -13.06
CA SER A 174 -5.52 -4.35 -13.83
C SER A 174 -6.12 -3.74 -15.10
N ASP A 175 -7.01 -4.50 -15.76
CA ASP A 175 -7.58 -4.18 -17.08
C ASP A 175 -9.12 -4.10 -17.06
N GLN A 176 -9.76 -4.29 -15.90
CA GLN A 176 -11.22 -4.29 -15.77
C GLN A 176 -11.62 -4.00 -14.31
N ALA A 177 -12.85 -3.54 -14.10
CA ALA A 177 -13.37 -3.42 -12.74
C ALA A 177 -13.62 -4.79 -12.10
N VAL A 178 -13.32 -4.91 -10.81
CA VAL A 178 -13.56 -6.12 -10.01
C VAL A 178 -14.42 -5.78 -8.81
N TYR A 179 -15.41 -6.61 -8.54
CA TYR A 179 -16.36 -6.46 -7.46
C TYR A 179 -16.23 -7.62 -6.48
N ILE A 180 -16.12 -7.31 -5.20
CA ILE A 180 -16.25 -8.25 -4.09
C ILE A 180 -17.57 -7.93 -3.40
N SER A 181 -18.58 -8.75 -3.65
CA SER A 181 -19.91 -8.62 -3.05
C SER A 181 -19.98 -9.51 -1.81
N TYR A 182 -20.45 -8.97 -0.69
CA TYR A 182 -20.62 -9.73 0.55
C TYR A 182 -21.91 -9.38 1.27
N ARG A 183 -22.43 -10.37 2.02
CA ARG A 183 -23.62 -10.20 2.87
C ARG A 183 -23.34 -10.66 4.29
N GLU A 184 -23.53 -9.73 5.22
CA GLU A 184 -23.62 -9.99 6.65
C GLU A 184 -25.09 -10.29 6.97
N GLU A 185 -25.45 -11.47 7.48
CA GLU A 185 -26.79 -11.62 8.06
C GLU A 185 -26.77 -11.05 9.48
N GLY A 186 -27.34 -9.84 9.64
CA GLY A 186 -28.07 -9.42 10.84
C GLY A 186 -29.58 -9.46 10.53
N PRO A 187 -30.46 -9.56 11.55
CA PRO A 187 -31.83 -10.10 11.49
C PRO A 187 -32.75 -9.57 10.38
#